data_AF-A0A940UBF9-F1
#
_entry.id   AF-A0A940UBF9-F1
#
_cell.length_a   1.000
_cell.length_b   1.000
_cell.length_c   1.000
_cell.angle_alpha   90.00
_cell.angle_beta   90.00
_cell.angle_gamma   90.00
#
_symmetry.space_group_name_H-M   'P 1'
#
loop_
_entity.id
_entity.type
_entity.pdbx_description
1 polymer ?
#
loop_
_entity_poly.entity_id
_entity_poly.type
_entity_poly.pdbx_seq_one_letter_code
_entity_poly.pdbx_strand_id
1 'polypeptide(L)'
;MKELLSPLHNGAAIPLAKLPLADNDRFFQGVLDAISGGWRVSSYFGVPKDSGAELFCVLASKADGTIGVARTSVAESFPSLTESCPQLHLFEREIAEQCALTPQGHPWLKPVRFHRPFGKGESYWHHLDGNGLLPGVMPYYQVEGDEVHEVAVGPVHAGIIEPGHFRFQCHGEEVFSLEISLGFQHRGIEQALIGGPYPQTMYQIETIAGDTSIGHGQAYCMLIEALAGGRVPPHSEVVRGIALELERLANHTGDLGAIAGDVGYLPTASFCGRIRGDFLNMSAVICGSRFGRGAVRPGGVGFACGKSQADELLNRLEAARADLANAVELLWSTPSVMARLEDVGIVSRETAREIGLVGPAARASG
;
A
#
# COMPACT_ATOMS: atom_id res chain seq x y z
N MET A 1 -5.90 -23.76 -14.36
CA MET A 1 -6.38 -22.96 -13.20
C MET A 1 -6.67 -23.76 -11.93
N LYS A 2 -7.66 -24.68 -11.87
CA LYS A 2 -8.07 -25.36 -10.61
C LYS A 2 -6.99 -26.15 -9.86
N GLU A 3 -5.96 -26.60 -10.57
CA GLU A 3 -4.83 -27.32 -9.95
C GLU A 3 -3.62 -26.43 -9.60
N LEU A 4 -3.58 -25.19 -10.11
CA LEU A 4 -2.50 -24.24 -9.81
C LEU A 4 -2.87 -23.38 -8.59
N LEU A 5 -4.10 -22.85 -8.57
CA LEU A 5 -4.57 -21.94 -7.54
C LEU A 5 -5.21 -22.72 -6.41
N SER A 6 -4.58 -22.69 -5.24
CA SER A 6 -5.22 -23.17 -4.01
C SER A 6 -6.17 -22.10 -3.49
N PRO A 7 -7.50 -22.37 -3.40
CA PRO A 7 -8.47 -21.36 -3.01
C PRO A 7 -8.48 -21.12 -1.50
N LEU A 8 -8.66 -19.87 -1.10
CA LEU A 8 -8.96 -19.42 0.26
C LEU A 8 -9.90 -18.21 0.23
N HIS A 9 -10.45 -17.84 1.39
CA HIS A 9 -11.18 -16.59 1.57
C HIS A 9 -10.37 -15.60 2.40
N ASN A 10 -10.75 -14.32 2.36
CA ASN A 10 -10.13 -13.30 3.19
C ASN A 10 -10.24 -13.69 4.69
N GLY A 11 -9.14 -13.54 5.44
CA GLY A 11 -9.08 -13.96 6.84
C GLY A 11 -9.02 -15.48 7.07
N ALA A 12 -8.73 -16.28 6.03
CA ALA A 12 -8.44 -17.70 6.17
C ALA A 12 -6.94 -18.00 6.04
N ALA A 13 -6.53 -19.17 6.51
CA ALA A 13 -5.16 -19.66 6.39
C ALA A 13 -5.11 -21.04 5.72
N ILE A 14 -4.05 -21.31 4.98
CA ILE A 14 -3.75 -22.60 4.36
C ILE A 14 -2.37 -23.08 4.81
N PRO A 15 -2.21 -24.33 5.27
CA PRO A 15 -0.89 -24.87 5.57
C PRO A 15 0.00 -24.86 4.32
N LEU A 16 1.24 -24.35 4.44
CA LEU A 16 2.18 -24.26 3.33
C LEU A 16 2.42 -25.62 2.64
N ALA A 17 2.44 -26.71 3.40
CA ALA A 17 2.59 -28.06 2.87
C ALA A 17 1.43 -28.53 1.97
N LYS A 18 0.27 -27.86 2.03
CA LYS A 18 -0.88 -28.13 1.15
C LYS A 18 -0.85 -27.30 -0.13
N LEU A 19 0.02 -26.31 -0.24
CA LEU A 19 0.19 -25.54 -1.47
C LEU A 19 1.04 -26.35 -2.46
N PRO A 20 0.50 -26.69 -3.65
CA PRO A 20 1.25 -27.44 -4.64
C PRO A 20 2.43 -26.61 -5.13
N LEU A 21 3.59 -27.24 -5.23
CA LEU A 21 4.76 -26.64 -5.86
C LEU A 21 4.67 -26.89 -7.37
N ALA A 22 4.29 -25.87 -8.13
CA ALA A 22 4.23 -25.95 -9.58
C ALA A 22 5.63 -25.82 -10.20
N ASP A 23 5.85 -26.50 -11.32
CA ASP A 23 6.99 -26.20 -12.20
C ASP A 23 6.89 -24.77 -12.74
N ASN A 24 8.02 -24.21 -13.17
CA ASN A 24 8.13 -22.80 -13.56
C ASN A 24 7.17 -22.45 -14.71
N ASP A 25 7.17 -23.24 -15.78
CA ASP A 25 6.35 -22.96 -16.97
C ASP A 25 4.86 -22.93 -16.61
N ARG A 26 4.41 -23.91 -15.83
CA ARG A 26 3.03 -23.96 -15.34
C ARG A 26 2.69 -22.80 -14.42
N PHE A 27 3.62 -22.37 -13.57
CA PHE A 27 3.41 -21.24 -12.66
C PHE A 27 3.25 -19.93 -13.44
N PHE A 28 4.25 -19.57 -14.26
CA PHE A 28 4.27 -18.28 -14.96
C PHE A 28 3.13 -18.17 -15.97
N GLN A 29 2.94 -19.20 -16.81
CA GLN A 29 1.82 -19.21 -17.76
C GLN A 29 0.48 -19.23 -17.03
N GLY A 30 0.36 -20.02 -15.95
CA GLY A 30 -0.91 -20.12 -15.24
C GLY A 30 -1.29 -18.87 -14.46
N VAL A 31 -0.33 -18.05 -14.02
CA VAL A 31 -0.58 -16.70 -13.48
C VAL A 31 -1.14 -15.79 -14.57
N LEU A 32 -0.52 -15.76 -15.76
CA LEU A 32 -1.01 -14.97 -16.90
C LEU A 32 -2.41 -15.42 -17.36
N ASP A 33 -2.65 -16.73 -17.41
CA ASP A 33 -3.95 -17.29 -17.78
C ASP A 33 -5.03 -16.90 -16.76
N ALA A 34 -4.71 -16.91 -15.47
CA ALA A 34 -5.64 -16.49 -14.42
C ALA A 34 -5.98 -15.01 -14.53
N ILE A 35 -4.98 -14.15 -14.76
CA ILE A 35 -5.18 -12.71 -14.95
C ILE A 35 -6.03 -12.44 -16.19
N SER A 36 -5.72 -13.10 -17.30
CA SER A 36 -6.53 -13.05 -18.54
C SER A 36 -7.97 -13.54 -18.32
N GLY A 37 -8.15 -14.48 -17.39
CA GLY A 37 -9.45 -14.96 -16.90
C GLY A 37 -10.18 -14.02 -15.93
N GLY A 38 -9.65 -12.82 -15.67
CA GLY A 38 -10.27 -11.79 -14.83
C GLY A 38 -9.86 -11.81 -13.36
N TRP A 39 -8.87 -12.62 -12.98
CA TRP A 39 -8.25 -12.53 -11.65
C TRP A 39 -7.35 -11.30 -11.57
N ARG A 40 -7.18 -10.76 -10.37
CA ARG A 40 -6.31 -9.61 -10.11
C ARG A 40 -5.16 -9.98 -9.18
N VAL A 41 -3.99 -9.40 -9.42
CA VAL A 41 -2.85 -9.56 -8.51
C VAL A 41 -3.15 -8.84 -7.21
N SER A 42 -3.12 -9.58 -6.10
CA SER A 42 -3.21 -9.01 -4.75
C SER A 42 -1.84 -8.88 -4.11
N SER A 43 -0.94 -9.83 -4.35
CA SER A 43 0.44 -9.81 -3.88
C SER A 43 1.28 -10.78 -4.70
N TYR A 44 2.55 -10.45 -4.91
CA TYR A 44 3.54 -11.35 -5.50
C TYR A 44 4.87 -11.14 -4.77
N PHE A 45 5.40 -12.20 -4.16
CA PHE A 45 6.59 -12.08 -3.30
C PHE A 45 7.43 -13.35 -3.33
N GLY A 46 8.68 -13.22 -2.87
CA GLY A 46 9.65 -14.30 -2.79
C GLY A 46 10.04 -14.60 -1.35
N VAL A 47 10.31 -15.87 -1.05
CA VAL A 47 10.88 -16.32 0.22
C VAL A 47 12.24 -16.93 -0.07
N PRO A 48 13.36 -16.26 0.31
CA PRO A 48 14.70 -16.75 0.06
C PRO A 48 14.95 -18.14 0.66
N LYS A 49 15.72 -18.97 -0.05
CA LYS A 49 16.19 -20.30 0.38
C LYS A 49 17.71 -20.36 0.36
N ASP A 50 18.29 -21.49 0.76
CA ASP A 50 19.75 -21.69 0.69
C ASP A 50 20.28 -21.60 -0.76
N SER A 51 19.47 -22.03 -1.73
CA SER A 51 19.71 -21.83 -3.15
C SER A 51 18.43 -21.31 -3.81
N GLY A 52 18.46 -20.05 -4.28
CA GLY A 52 17.32 -19.41 -4.93
C GLY A 52 16.20 -18.98 -3.97
N ALA A 53 14.96 -19.02 -4.44
CA ALA A 53 13.80 -18.64 -3.63
C ALA A 53 12.54 -19.43 -4.03
N GLU A 54 11.56 -19.46 -3.13
CA GLU A 54 10.20 -19.83 -3.48
C GLU A 54 9.38 -18.58 -3.79
N LEU A 55 8.68 -18.57 -4.91
CA LEU A 55 7.82 -17.46 -5.31
C LEU A 55 6.36 -17.81 -5.01
N PHE A 56 5.61 -16.81 -4.54
CA PHE A 56 4.19 -16.91 -4.22
C PHE A 56 3.42 -15.80 -4.93
N CYS A 57 2.45 -16.17 -5.75
CA CYS A 57 1.52 -15.21 -6.35
C CYS A 57 0.13 -15.40 -5.74
N VAL A 58 -0.40 -14.33 -5.16
CA VAL A 58 -1.74 -14.26 -4.55
C VAL A 58 -2.64 -13.47 -5.49
N LEU A 59 -3.67 -14.14 -5.99
CA LEU A 59 -4.62 -13.60 -6.95
C LEU A 59 -6.01 -13.52 -6.30
N ALA A 60 -6.77 -12.47 -6.59
CA ALA A 60 -8.13 -12.29 -6.10
C ALA A 60 -9.13 -12.33 -7.25
N SER A 61 -10.20 -13.11 -7.08
CA SER A 61 -11.34 -13.16 -7.99
C SER A 61 -12.47 -12.32 -7.43
N LYS A 62 -12.87 -11.29 -8.19
CA LYS A 62 -14.04 -10.46 -7.84
C LYS A 62 -15.36 -11.22 -8.01
N ALA A 63 -15.41 -12.19 -8.92
CA ALA A 63 -16.66 -12.86 -9.31
C ALA A 63 -17.29 -13.64 -8.16
N ASP A 64 -16.47 -14.24 -7.32
CA ASP A 64 -16.87 -15.14 -6.23
C ASP A 64 -16.22 -14.81 -4.88
N GLY A 65 -15.38 -13.78 -4.81
CA GLY A 65 -14.70 -13.37 -3.58
C GLY A 65 -13.63 -14.38 -3.11
N THR A 66 -13.14 -15.22 -4.02
CA THR A 66 -12.09 -16.20 -3.75
C THR A 66 -10.71 -15.58 -3.94
N ILE A 67 -9.77 -15.96 -3.08
CA ILE A 67 -8.34 -15.69 -3.25
C ILE A 67 -7.67 -17.01 -3.66
N GLY A 68 -6.77 -16.98 -4.62
CA GLY A 68 -6.00 -18.11 -5.10
C GLY A 68 -4.51 -17.89 -4.82
N VAL A 69 -3.83 -18.93 -4.35
CA VAL A 69 -2.37 -18.90 -4.15
C VAL A 69 -1.70 -19.89 -5.09
N ALA A 70 -0.73 -19.40 -5.86
CA ALA A 70 0.20 -20.20 -6.63
C ALA A 70 1.59 -20.16 -5.97
N ARG A 71 2.37 -21.23 -6.13
CA ARG A 71 3.73 -21.34 -5.60
C ARG A 71 4.66 -22.05 -6.60
N THR A 72 5.88 -21.56 -6.73
CA THR A 72 6.95 -22.23 -7.48
C THR A 72 8.32 -22.04 -6.81
N SER A 73 9.36 -22.70 -7.31
CA SER A 73 10.73 -22.56 -6.82
C SER A 73 11.63 -22.15 -7.98
N VAL A 74 12.41 -21.10 -7.78
CA VAL A 74 13.33 -20.56 -8.78
C VAL A 74 14.75 -20.53 -8.23
N ALA A 75 15.74 -20.60 -9.11
CA ALA A 75 17.16 -20.57 -8.76
C ALA A 75 17.68 -19.12 -8.80
N GLU A 76 18.43 -18.72 -9.83
CA GLU A 76 19.06 -17.39 -9.92
C GLU A 76 18.20 -16.36 -10.66
N SER A 77 17.26 -16.83 -11.48
CA SER A 77 16.46 -15.98 -12.34
C SER A 77 15.09 -16.60 -12.64
N PHE A 78 14.18 -15.77 -13.13
CA PHE A 78 12.83 -16.16 -13.54
C PHE A 78 12.32 -15.23 -14.64
N PRO A 79 11.40 -15.68 -15.51
CA PRO A 79 10.82 -14.81 -16.53
C PRO A 79 9.97 -13.70 -15.89
N SER A 80 10.23 -12.45 -16.27
CA SER A 80 9.38 -11.32 -15.89
C SER A 80 8.02 -11.43 -16.57
N LEU A 81 6.96 -11.20 -15.80
CA LEU A 81 5.59 -11.11 -16.29
C LEU A 81 5.16 -9.64 -16.52
N THR A 82 6.00 -8.68 -16.15
CA THR A 82 5.67 -7.25 -16.11
C THR A 82 5.24 -6.69 -17.46
N GLU A 83 5.87 -7.09 -18.56
CA GLU A 83 5.49 -6.63 -19.90
C GLU A 83 4.06 -7.05 -20.27
N SER A 84 3.65 -8.26 -19.86
CA SER A 84 2.28 -8.77 -20.09
C SER A 84 1.29 -8.33 -19.02
N CYS A 85 1.76 -7.97 -17.82
CA CYS A 85 0.93 -7.54 -16.71
C CYS A 85 1.66 -6.48 -15.87
N PRO A 86 1.42 -5.18 -16.14
CA PRO A 86 2.08 -4.08 -15.43
C PRO A 86 1.87 -4.09 -13.92
N GLN A 87 0.81 -4.72 -13.41
CA GLN A 87 0.53 -4.88 -11.96
C GLN A 87 1.69 -5.55 -11.20
N LEU A 88 2.51 -6.34 -11.89
CA LEU A 88 3.60 -7.12 -11.30
C LEU A 88 4.92 -6.35 -11.17
N HIS A 89 5.04 -5.16 -11.76
CA HIS A 89 6.32 -4.47 -11.90
C HIS A 89 7.01 -4.15 -10.56
N LEU A 90 6.28 -3.62 -9.57
CA LEU A 90 6.85 -3.32 -8.25
C LEU A 90 7.17 -4.60 -7.47
N PHE A 91 6.31 -5.62 -7.59
CA PHE A 91 6.53 -6.91 -6.94
C PHE A 91 7.77 -7.63 -7.46
N GLU A 92 7.99 -7.63 -8.78
CA GLU A 92 9.18 -8.27 -9.37
C GLU A 92 10.48 -7.55 -9.01
N ARG A 93 10.45 -6.21 -8.97
CA ARG A 93 11.58 -5.41 -8.47
C ARG A 93 11.85 -5.69 -6.99
N GLU A 94 10.81 -5.83 -6.17
CA GLU A 94 10.94 -6.20 -4.77
C GLU A 94 11.50 -7.61 -4.59
N ILE A 95 11.04 -8.59 -5.38
CA ILE A 95 11.60 -9.96 -5.37
C ILE A 95 13.08 -9.93 -5.75
N ALA A 96 13.45 -9.15 -6.77
CA ALA A 96 14.85 -9.00 -7.17
C ALA A 96 15.70 -8.43 -6.02
N GLU A 97 15.18 -7.42 -5.32
CA GLU A 97 15.83 -6.78 -4.19
C GLU A 97 15.99 -7.69 -2.98
N GLN A 98 14.89 -8.33 -2.55
CA GLN A 98 14.83 -9.14 -1.34
C GLN A 98 15.50 -10.51 -1.51
N CYS A 99 15.38 -11.13 -2.68
CA CYS A 99 15.79 -12.51 -2.92
C CYS A 99 17.07 -12.65 -3.75
N ALA A 100 17.68 -11.54 -4.21
CA ALA A 100 18.84 -11.57 -5.12
C ALA A 100 18.58 -12.36 -6.41
N LEU A 101 17.37 -12.21 -6.98
CA LEU A 101 16.94 -12.88 -8.21
C LEU A 101 16.91 -11.93 -9.39
N THR A 102 17.11 -12.46 -10.60
CA THR A 102 16.99 -11.68 -11.84
C THR A 102 15.66 -11.96 -12.55
N PRO A 103 14.69 -11.02 -12.56
CA PRO A 103 13.50 -11.10 -13.41
C PRO A 103 13.89 -10.79 -14.87
N GLN A 104 14.05 -11.83 -15.68
CA GLN A 104 14.51 -11.73 -17.06
C GLN A 104 13.47 -11.00 -17.92
N GLY A 105 13.90 -9.97 -18.63
CA GLY A 105 13.02 -9.17 -19.50
C GLY A 105 12.24 -8.06 -18.78
N HIS A 106 12.48 -7.82 -17.49
CA HIS A 106 11.77 -6.76 -16.77
C HIS A 106 12.09 -5.37 -17.37
N PRO A 107 11.09 -4.59 -17.83
CA PRO A 107 11.32 -3.38 -18.63
C PRO A 107 11.89 -2.21 -17.82
N TRP A 108 11.70 -2.21 -16.49
CA TRP A 108 12.13 -1.13 -15.59
C TRP A 108 12.79 -1.62 -14.30
N LEU A 109 13.84 -2.44 -14.40
CA LEU A 109 14.45 -3.12 -13.25
C LEU A 109 15.32 -2.19 -12.41
N LYS A 110 14.68 -1.47 -11.47
CA LYS A 110 15.34 -0.54 -10.53
C LYS A 110 15.05 -0.93 -9.08
N PRO A 111 15.92 -0.58 -8.11
CA PRO A 111 15.64 -0.80 -6.70
C PRO A 111 14.33 -0.13 -6.27
N VAL A 112 13.67 -0.68 -5.25
CA VAL A 112 12.46 -0.12 -4.63
C VAL A 112 12.80 0.50 -3.28
N ARG A 113 13.57 -0.22 -2.45
CA ARG A 113 13.85 0.15 -1.04
C ARG A 113 15.34 0.36 -0.77
N PHE A 114 16.21 0.03 -1.72
CA PHE A 114 17.66 0.18 -1.66
C PHE A 114 18.31 -0.54 -0.46
N HIS A 115 17.84 -1.76 -0.13
CA HIS A 115 18.45 -2.59 0.91
C HIS A 115 19.22 -3.79 0.33
N ARG A 116 20.04 -4.43 1.17
CA ARG A 116 20.72 -5.68 0.82
C ARG A 116 19.71 -6.84 0.81
N PRO A 117 19.92 -7.88 -0.02
CA PRO A 117 19.06 -9.06 -0.03
C PRO A 117 18.96 -9.70 1.36
N PHE A 118 17.83 -10.32 1.67
CA PHE A 118 17.61 -10.98 2.96
C PHE A 118 18.32 -12.33 3.07
N GLY A 119 18.62 -12.96 1.92
CA GLY A 119 19.31 -14.26 1.82
C GLY A 119 20.80 -14.15 1.53
N LYS A 120 21.39 -15.30 1.16
CA LYS A 120 22.75 -15.35 0.61
C LYS A 120 22.69 -14.98 -0.86
N GLY A 121 23.39 -13.93 -1.25
CA GLY A 121 23.44 -13.48 -2.64
C GLY A 121 23.82 -12.01 -2.71
N GLU A 122 24.32 -11.62 -3.87
CA GLU A 122 24.56 -10.23 -4.20
C GLU A 122 23.34 -9.70 -4.97
N SER A 123 22.80 -8.57 -4.52
CA SER A 123 21.83 -7.80 -5.30
C SER A 123 22.38 -7.51 -6.70
N TYR A 124 21.49 -7.61 -7.68
CA TYR A 124 21.72 -7.18 -9.06
C TYR A 124 22.31 -5.76 -9.17
N TRP A 125 22.02 -4.89 -8.21
CA TRP A 125 22.42 -3.47 -8.23
C TRP A 125 23.69 -3.14 -7.43
N HIS A 126 24.40 -4.11 -6.85
CA HIS A 126 25.60 -3.81 -6.03
C HIS A 126 26.77 -3.16 -6.80
N HIS A 127 26.74 -3.18 -8.13
CA HIS A 127 27.74 -2.50 -8.97
C HIS A 127 27.41 -1.03 -9.26
N LEU A 128 26.26 -0.52 -8.83
CA LEU A 128 25.92 0.89 -8.97
C LEU A 128 26.74 1.71 -7.95
N ASP A 129 27.81 2.31 -8.45
CA ASP A 129 28.55 3.46 -7.91
C ASP A 129 29.41 3.32 -6.64
N GLY A 130 29.84 2.11 -6.25
CA GLY A 130 30.92 1.89 -5.25
C GLY A 130 30.66 2.38 -3.82
N ASN A 131 29.60 3.16 -3.62
CA ASN A 131 29.16 3.79 -2.37
C ASN A 131 28.02 2.98 -1.68
N GLY A 132 27.64 1.84 -2.25
CA GLY A 132 26.54 1.00 -1.78
C GLY A 132 25.17 1.40 -2.34
N LEU A 133 24.12 0.69 -1.93
CA LEU A 133 22.73 0.94 -2.35
C LEU A 133 22.17 2.15 -1.60
N LEU A 134 22.36 3.34 -2.14
CA LEU A 134 21.84 4.58 -1.57
C LEU A 134 20.47 4.92 -2.20
N PRO A 135 19.44 5.22 -1.39
CA PRO A 135 18.14 5.64 -1.91
C PRO A 135 18.22 6.80 -2.91
N GLY A 136 17.60 6.62 -4.06
CA GLY A 136 17.58 7.62 -5.13
C GLY A 136 18.87 7.72 -5.96
N VAL A 137 19.89 6.91 -5.68
CA VAL A 137 21.12 6.83 -6.49
C VAL A 137 20.99 5.66 -7.46
N MET A 138 20.53 5.96 -8.68
CA MET A 138 20.35 5.02 -9.78
C MET A 138 20.25 5.79 -11.11
N PRO A 139 20.41 5.12 -12.27
CA PRO A 139 20.11 5.74 -13.56
C PRO A 139 18.63 6.11 -13.65
N TYR A 140 18.34 7.36 -13.99
CA TYR A 140 16.98 7.85 -14.25
C TYR A 140 16.72 7.92 -15.74
N TYR A 141 15.45 7.80 -16.14
CA TYR A 141 15.05 8.03 -17.52
C TYR A 141 15.39 9.46 -17.95
N GLN A 142 15.92 9.60 -19.17
CA GLN A 142 16.30 10.88 -19.76
C GLN A 142 15.57 11.06 -21.08
N VAL A 143 15.11 12.29 -21.32
CA VAL A 143 14.58 12.71 -22.62
C VAL A 143 15.62 13.60 -23.27
N GLU A 144 16.02 13.29 -24.50
CA GLU A 144 16.95 14.10 -25.28
C GLU A 144 16.19 15.04 -26.21
N GLY A 145 16.67 16.26 -26.38
CA GLY A 145 16.10 17.24 -27.28
C GLY A 145 16.56 18.66 -26.96
N ASP A 146 16.41 19.57 -27.91
CA ASP A 146 16.62 21.00 -27.67
C ASP A 146 15.60 21.49 -26.64
N GLU A 147 16.03 22.33 -25.69
CA GLU A 147 15.19 22.94 -24.64
C GLU A 147 14.57 21.96 -23.61
N VAL A 148 14.91 20.67 -23.67
CA VAL A 148 14.57 19.72 -22.60
C VAL A 148 15.46 19.98 -21.39
N HIS A 149 14.85 19.98 -20.21
CA HIS A 149 15.57 20.14 -18.95
C HIS A 149 15.04 19.20 -17.88
N GLU A 150 15.90 18.86 -16.93
CA GLU A 150 15.54 18.03 -15.78
C GLU A 150 15.28 18.90 -14.56
N VAL A 151 14.18 18.63 -13.86
CA VAL A 151 13.89 19.21 -12.54
C VAL A 151 13.92 18.10 -11.50
N ALA A 152 14.66 18.33 -10.41
CA ALA A 152 14.76 17.39 -9.31
C ALA A 152 14.13 17.96 -8.05
N VAL A 153 13.26 17.19 -7.39
CA VAL A 153 12.60 17.58 -6.14
C VAL A 153 12.77 16.47 -5.11
N GLY A 154 13.09 16.84 -3.86
CA GLY A 154 13.35 15.91 -2.77
C GLY A 154 14.85 15.61 -2.57
N PRO A 155 15.20 14.70 -1.64
CA PRO A 155 14.31 13.93 -0.76
C PRO A 155 13.71 14.76 0.39
N VAL A 156 14.20 15.98 0.62
CA VAL A 156 13.67 16.92 1.61
C VAL A 156 13.17 18.16 0.87
N HIS A 157 11.86 18.35 0.83
CA HIS A 157 11.23 19.54 0.24
C HIS A 157 9.95 19.89 1.01
N ALA A 158 9.65 21.18 1.12
CA ALA A 158 8.54 21.68 1.95
C ALA A 158 7.15 21.20 1.49
N GLY A 159 6.99 20.88 0.19
CA GLY A 159 5.75 20.35 -0.39
C GLY A 159 5.67 18.83 -0.52
N ILE A 160 6.68 18.08 -0.05
CA ILE A 160 6.70 16.61 -0.14
C ILE A 160 6.21 16.01 1.19
N ILE A 161 5.10 15.27 1.14
CA ILE A 161 4.46 14.66 2.34
C ILE A 161 5.18 13.37 2.79
N GLU A 162 5.69 12.56 1.84
CA GLU A 162 6.54 11.39 2.12
C GLU A 162 7.93 11.57 1.47
N PRO A 163 9.05 11.37 2.21
CA PRO A 163 10.40 11.44 1.65
C PRO A 163 10.56 10.58 0.41
N GLY A 164 10.80 11.24 -0.71
CA GLY A 164 10.95 10.65 -2.02
C GLY A 164 11.73 11.60 -2.92
N HIS A 165 12.40 11.04 -3.91
CA HIS A 165 13.16 11.78 -4.92
C HIS A 165 12.42 11.72 -6.24
N PHE A 166 12.05 12.86 -6.79
CA PHE A 166 11.22 13.01 -7.98
C PHE A 166 12.07 13.64 -9.09
N ARG A 167 12.16 12.96 -10.25
CA ARG A 167 12.88 13.43 -11.43
C ARG A 167 11.89 13.70 -12.54
N PHE A 168 11.76 14.96 -12.91
CA PHE A 168 10.92 15.42 -13.99
C PHE A 168 11.77 15.68 -15.23
N GLN A 169 11.33 15.17 -16.37
CA GLN A 169 11.86 15.52 -17.68
C GLN A 169 10.86 16.45 -18.35
N CYS A 170 11.26 17.71 -18.57
CA CYS A 170 10.36 18.79 -18.94
C CYS A 170 10.77 19.49 -20.24
N HIS A 171 9.78 19.99 -20.98
CA HIS A 171 9.96 21.00 -22.02
C HIS A 171 9.11 22.23 -21.67
N GLY A 172 9.76 23.33 -21.27
CA GLY A 172 9.07 24.46 -20.66
C GLY A 172 8.28 24.05 -19.41
N GLU A 173 6.96 24.19 -19.46
CA GLU A 173 6.03 23.80 -18.38
C GLU A 173 5.43 22.39 -18.56
N GLU A 174 5.67 21.75 -19.71
CA GLU A 174 5.15 20.41 -20.00
C GLU A 174 6.05 19.33 -19.41
N VAL A 175 5.45 18.42 -18.64
CA VAL A 175 6.14 17.28 -18.03
C VAL A 175 5.96 16.06 -18.91
N PHE A 176 7.04 15.60 -19.55
CA PHE A 176 7.01 14.38 -20.38
C PHE A 176 7.13 13.10 -19.57
N SER A 177 7.91 13.14 -18.49
CA SER A 177 8.11 11.98 -17.64
C SER A 177 8.36 12.42 -16.19
N LEU A 178 7.73 11.70 -15.27
CA LEU A 178 8.01 11.77 -13.85
C LEU A 178 8.49 10.39 -13.39
N GLU A 179 9.74 10.31 -12.97
CA GLU A 179 10.25 9.14 -12.28
C GLU A 179 10.35 9.40 -10.77
N ILE A 180 9.70 8.54 -9.98
CA ILE A 180 9.63 8.64 -8.52
C ILE A 180 10.50 7.55 -7.91
N SER A 181 11.51 7.96 -7.13
CA SER A 181 12.32 7.08 -6.30
C SER A 181 11.93 7.23 -4.83
N LEU A 182 11.42 6.15 -4.25
CA LEU A 182 11.09 6.06 -2.83
C LEU A 182 12.20 5.34 -2.06
N GLY A 183 11.87 4.71 -0.94
CA GLY A 183 12.80 3.89 -0.14
C GLY A 183 13.46 4.62 1.04
N PHE A 184 13.37 5.95 1.10
CA PHE A 184 13.96 6.76 2.17
C PHE A 184 13.40 6.47 3.58
N GLN A 185 12.16 5.97 3.67
CA GLN A 185 11.54 5.54 4.94
C GLN A 185 11.64 4.03 5.20
N HIS A 186 12.47 3.28 4.46
CA HIS A 186 12.59 1.84 4.68
C HIS A 186 13.15 1.55 6.09
N ARG A 187 12.35 0.85 6.91
CA ARG A 187 12.65 0.53 8.32
C ARG A 187 12.89 -0.96 8.58
N GLY A 188 12.89 -1.80 7.54
CA GLY A 188 13.07 -3.25 7.69
C GLY A 188 11.96 -3.95 8.50
N ILE A 189 10.72 -3.42 8.48
CA ILE A 189 9.62 -3.94 9.30
C ILE A 189 9.32 -5.41 8.98
N GLU A 190 9.23 -5.79 7.70
CA GLU A 190 8.97 -7.17 7.28
C GLU A 190 9.99 -8.14 7.89
N GLN A 191 11.28 -7.83 7.79
CA GLN A 191 12.36 -8.64 8.35
C GLN A 191 12.28 -8.71 9.89
N ALA A 192 11.90 -7.62 10.55
CA ALA A 192 11.76 -7.56 12.01
C ALA A 192 10.58 -8.39 12.54
N LEU A 193 9.61 -8.77 11.69
CA LEU A 193 8.45 -9.58 12.04
C LEU A 193 8.71 -11.09 11.92
N ILE A 194 9.74 -11.50 11.17
CA ILE A 194 10.07 -12.92 10.95
C ILE A 194 10.39 -13.59 12.29
N GLY A 195 9.77 -14.74 12.55
CA GLY A 195 9.95 -15.51 13.79
C GLY A 195 9.13 -15.02 14.98
N GLY A 196 8.32 -13.97 14.81
CA GLY A 196 7.36 -13.49 15.80
C GLY A 196 6.15 -14.42 16.00
N PRO A 197 5.14 -13.99 16.77
CA PRO A 197 5.00 -12.65 17.36
C PRO A 197 5.99 -12.38 18.48
N TYR A 198 6.56 -11.17 18.50
CA TYR A 198 7.38 -10.64 19.59
C TYR A 198 6.59 -9.65 20.46
N PRO A 199 7.01 -9.36 21.70
CA PRO A 199 6.35 -8.38 22.55
C PRO A 199 6.14 -7.00 21.88
N GLN A 200 7.07 -6.61 21.01
CA GLN A 200 7.04 -5.34 20.28
C GLN A 200 6.26 -5.35 18.97
N THR A 201 5.82 -6.53 18.49
CA THR A 201 5.26 -6.67 17.14
C THR A 201 4.07 -5.74 16.89
N MET A 202 3.10 -5.68 17.81
CA MET A 202 1.94 -4.78 17.62
C MET A 202 2.33 -3.31 17.55
N TYR A 203 3.34 -2.86 18.32
CA TYR A 203 3.81 -1.47 18.26
C TYR A 203 4.48 -1.15 16.90
N GLN A 204 5.15 -2.13 16.30
CA GLN A 204 5.71 -1.99 14.95
C GLN A 204 4.60 -1.95 13.90
N ILE A 205 3.63 -2.86 13.97
CA ILE A 205 2.49 -2.92 13.05
C ILE A 205 1.69 -1.61 13.05
N GLU A 206 1.37 -1.09 14.23
CA GLU A 206 0.61 0.16 14.38
C GLU A 206 1.38 1.40 13.89
N THR A 207 2.66 1.27 13.53
CA THR A 207 3.51 2.38 13.06
C THR A 207 4.09 2.15 11.66
N ILE A 208 3.57 1.16 10.91
CA ILE A 208 3.91 0.94 9.48
C ILE A 208 3.59 2.19 8.67
N ALA A 209 2.35 2.69 8.78
CA ALA A 209 1.94 3.97 8.25
C ALA A 209 1.63 4.93 9.41
N GLY A 210 1.97 6.21 9.25
CA GLY A 210 1.84 7.20 10.33
C GLY A 210 0.40 7.58 10.69
N ASP A 211 -0.55 7.29 9.82
CA ASP A 211 -1.97 7.68 9.90
C ASP A 211 -2.93 6.48 9.84
N THR A 212 -2.43 5.25 9.68
CA THR A 212 -3.25 4.04 9.46
C THR A 212 -2.88 2.93 10.45
N SER A 213 -2.84 3.29 11.75
CA SER A 213 -2.47 2.38 12.82
C SER A 213 -3.50 1.24 13.01
N ILE A 214 -4.79 1.57 12.99
CA ILE A 214 -5.89 0.62 13.21
C ILE A 214 -6.01 -0.32 12.00
N GLY A 215 -5.91 0.19 10.78
CA GLY A 215 -5.95 -0.61 9.55
C GLY A 215 -4.85 -1.68 9.51
N HIS A 216 -3.59 -1.29 9.76
CA HIS A 216 -2.49 -2.25 9.84
C HIS A 216 -2.64 -3.20 11.03
N GLY A 217 -3.06 -2.69 12.19
CA GLY A 217 -3.35 -3.49 13.37
C GLY A 217 -4.41 -4.56 13.11
N GLN A 218 -5.50 -4.20 12.44
CA GLN A 218 -6.58 -5.11 12.06
C GLN A 218 -6.08 -6.20 11.11
N ALA A 219 -5.35 -5.82 10.05
CA ALA A 219 -4.83 -6.78 9.08
C ALA A 219 -3.93 -7.83 9.77
N TYR A 220 -3.06 -7.39 10.67
CA TYR A 220 -2.22 -8.29 11.46
C TYR A 220 -3.02 -9.17 12.43
N CYS A 221 -4.01 -8.59 13.13
CA CYS A 221 -4.84 -9.37 14.05
C CYS A 221 -5.63 -10.47 13.32
N MET A 222 -6.21 -10.13 12.16
CA MET A 222 -6.89 -11.10 11.30
C MET A 222 -5.95 -12.24 10.85
N LEU A 223 -4.69 -11.91 10.52
CA LEU A 223 -3.68 -12.92 10.16
C LEU A 223 -3.41 -13.87 11.33
N ILE A 224 -3.17 -13.34 12.53
CA ILE A 224 -2.89 -14.16 13.72
C ILE A 224 -4.11 -15.00 14.12
N GLU A 225 -5.31 -14.44 14.06
CA GLU A 225 -6.58 -15.13 14.32
C GLU A 225 -6.81 -16.28 13.34
N ALA A 226 -6.58 -16.05 12.05
CA ALA A 226 -6.69 -17.07 11.02
C ALA A 226 -5.71 -18.23 11.24
N LEU A 227 -4.44 -17.92 11.56
CA LEU A 227 -3.42 -18.93 11.85
C LEU A 227 -3.72 -19.73 13.13
N ALA A 228 -4.29 -19.08 14.14
CA ALA A 228 -4.66 -19.72 15.40
C ALA A 228 -6.01 -20.48 15.34
N GLY A 229 -6.78 -20.33 14.26
CA GLY A 229 -8.16 -20.82 14.18
C GLY A 229 -9.10 -20.12 15.17
N GLY A 230 -8.73 -18.92 15.63
CA GLY A 230 -9.46 -18.14 16.61
C GLY A 230 -10.64 -17.41 15.98
N ARG A 231 -11.69 -17.18 16.79
CA ARG A 231 -12.81 -16.31 16.42
C ARG A 231 -12.89 -15.15 17.38
N VAL A 232 -13.14 -13.97 16.84
CA VAL A 232 -13.30 -12.75 17.61
C VAL A 232 -14.75 -12.65 18.10
N PRO A 233 -14.99 -12.22 19.35
CA PRO A 233 -16.35 -11.99 19.82
C PRO A 233 -17.10 -10.96 18.95
N PRO A 234 -18.40 -11.15 18.64
CA PRO A 234 -19.15 -10.23 17.79
C PRO A 234 -19.12 -8.76 18.25
N HIS A 235 -19.14 -8.52 19.56
CA HIS A 235 -19.00 -7.16 20.11
C HIS A 235 -17.64 -6.54 19.78
N SER A 236 -16.56 -7.32 19.84
CA SER A 236 -15.21 -6.85 19.49
C SER A 236 -15.08 -6.53 17.99
N GLU A 237 -15.75 -7.29 17.12
CA GLU A 237 -15.84 -6.95 15.68
C GLU A 237 -16.52 -5.59 15.45
N VAL A 238 -17.61 -5.32 16.18
CA VAL A 238 -18.29 -4.00 16.10
C VAL A 238 -17.35 -2.88 16.53
N VAL A 239 -16.65 -3.04 17.64
CA VAL A 239 -15.71 -2.01 18.14
C VAL A 239 -14.54 -1.81 17.17
N ARG A 240 -14.00 -2.89 16.56
CA ARG A 240 -13.00 -2.80 15.48
C ARG A 240 -13.53 -2.01 14.29
N GLY A 241 -14.76 -2.29 13.86
CA GLY A 241 -15.42 -1.55 12.78
C GLY A 241 -15.54 -0.06 13.07
N ILE A 242 -16.02 0.31 14.27
CA ILE A 242 -16.10 1.72 14.69
C ILE A 242 -14.72 2.37 14.65
N ALA A 243 -13.70 1.71 15.18
CA ALA A 243 -12.34 2.24 15.24
C ALA A 243 -11.75 2.44 13.82
N LEU A 244 -11.95 1.48 12.91
CA LEU A 244 -11.54 1.58 11.50
C LEU A 244 -12.23 2.73 10.78
N GLU A 245 -13.53 2.94 11.01
CA GLU A 245 -14.27 4.02 10.36
C GLU A 245 -13.90 5.40 10.93
N LEU A 246 -13.56 5.51 12.21
CA LEU A 246 -13.01 6.75 12.76
C LEU A 246 -11.64 7.10 12.15
N GLU A 247 -10.75 6.11 11.98
CA GLU A 247 -9.47 6.31 11.26
C GLU A 247 -9.71 6.71 9.80
N ARG A 248 -10.66 6.05 9.11
CA ARG A 248 -11.05 6.41 7.75
C ARG A 248 -11.55 7.84 7.65
N LEU A 249 -12.42 8.27 8.58
CA LEU A 249 -12.95 9.64 8.63
C LEU A 249 -11.83 10.66 8.88
N ALA A 250 -10.91 10.37 9.79
CA ALA A 250 -9.76 11.22 10.06
C ALA A 250 -8.85 11.36 8.82
N ASN A 251 -8.57 10.25 8.14
CA ASN A 251 -7.67 10.25 6.98
C ASN A 251 -8.32 10.93 5.79
N HIS A 252 -9.55 10.57 5.40
CA HIS A 252 -10.21 11.22 4.26
C HIS A 252 -10.53 12.70 4.50
N THR A 253 -10.83 13.10 5.73
CA THR A 253 -10.94 14.53 6.06
C THR A 253 -9.60 15.24 5.93
N GLY A 254 -8.51 14.58 6.36
CA GLY A 254 -7.15 15.06 6.14
C GLY A 254 -6.82 15.22 4.66
N ASP A 255 -7.12 14.21 3.84
CA ASP A 255 -6.87 14.21 2.40
C ASP A 255 -7.61 15.35 1.71
N LEU A 256 -8.89 15.60 2.05
CA LEU A 256 -9.65 16.74 1.52
C LEU A 256 -9.00 18.08 1.90
N GLY A 257 -8.49 18.18 3.13
CA GLY A 257 -7.73 19.35 3.56
C GLY A 257 -6.40 19.52 2.82
N ALA A 258 -5.70 18.41 2.54
CA ALA A 258 -4.46 18.40 1.78
C ALA A 258 -4.69 18.83 0.32
N ILE A 259 -5.70 18.25 -0.35
CA ILE A 259 -6.11 18.65 -1.70
C ILE A 259 -6.39 20.15 -1.76
N ALA A 260 -7.14 20.68 -0.78
CA ALA A 260 -7.40 22.11 -0.68
C ALA A 260 -6.10 22.92 -0.49
N GLY A 261 -5.21 22.46 0.37
CA GLY A 261 -3.91 23.09 0.62
C GLY A 261 -3.00 23.13 -0.62
N ASP A 262 -2.94 22.04 -1.38
CA ASP A 262 -2.09 21.89 -2.56
C ASP A 262 -2.51 22.83 -3.71
N VAL A 263 -3.79 23.18 -3.79
CA VAL A 263 -4.30 24.21 -4.71
C VAL A 263 -4.31 25.62 -4.10
N GLY A 264 -3.75 25.80 -2.89
CA GLY A 264 -3.64 27.08 -2.20
C GLY A 264 -4.93 27.55 -1.50
N TYR A 265 -5.93 26.69 -1.34
CA TYR A 265 -7.22 27.02 -0.73
C TYR A 265 -7.22 26.80 0.79
N LEU A 266 -6.71 27.80 1.51
CA LEU A 266 -6.52 27.76 2.97
C LEU A 266 -7.80 27.56 3.83
N PRO A 267 -9.00 28.04 3.46
CA PRO A 267 -10.18 27.89 4.31
C PRO A 267 -10.53 26.41 4.58
N THR A 268 -10.76 25.61 3.53
CA THR A 268 -11.06 24.19 3.69
C THR A 268 -9.87 23.43 4.28
N ALA A 269 -8.64 23.74 3.88
CA ALA A 269 -7.44 23.14 4.47
C ALA A 269 -7.42 23.30 6.00
N SER A 270 -7.72 24.51 6.49
CA SER A 270 -7.75 24.81 7.93
C SER A 270 -8.93 24.14 8.65
N PHE A 271 -10.13 24.18 8.06
CA PHE A 271 -11.30 23.54 8.65
C PHE A 271 -11.13 22.02 8.73
N CYS A 272 -10.72 21.37 7.64
CA CYS A 272 -10.43 19.94 7.60
C CYS A 272 -9.33 19.56 8.59
N GLY A 273 -8.28 20.38 8.75
CA GLY A 273 -7.25 20.17 9.76
C GLY A 273 -7.80 20.09 11.19
N ARG A 274 -8.72 21.00 11.55
CA ARG A 274 -9.43 20.95 12.84
C ARG A 274 -10.35 19.72 12.95
N ILE A 275 -11.20 19.48 11.95
CA ILE A 275 -12.21 18.41 11.97
C ILE A 275 -11.55 17.02 12.01
N ARG A 276 -10.43 16.84 11.29
CA ARG A 276 -9.58 15.65 11.43
C ARG A 276 -9.15 15.45 12.88
N GLY A 277 -8.77 16.53 13.56
CA GLY A 277 -8.46 16.53 14.99
C GLY A 277 -9.61 15.99 15.84
N ASP A 278 -10.86 16.29 15.49
CA ASP A 278 -12.06 15.82 16.19
C ASP A 278 -12.25 14.29 16.03
N PHE A 279 -12.09 13.75 14.82
CA PHE A 279 -12.12 12.30 14.59
C PHE A 279 -10.97 11.55 15.30
N LEU A 280 -9.76 12.12 15.31
CA LEU A 280 -8.64 11.57 16.07
C LEU A 280 -8.94 11.58 17.59
N ASN A 281 -9.55 12.65 18.09
CA ASN A 281 -9.96 12.74 19.49
C ASN A 281 -11.07 11.73 19.83
N MET A 282 -11.97 11.42 18.91
CA MET A 282 -12.96 10.34 19.06
C MET A 282 -12.29 8.96 19.19
N SER A 283 -11.21 8.70 18.44
CA SER A 283 -10.41 7.47 18.63
C SER A 283 -9.81 7.39 20.04
N ALA A 284 -9.40 8.52 20.62
CA ALA A 284 -8.90 8.59 21.98
C ALA A 284 -9.99 8.33 23.05
N VAL A 285 -11.27 8.62 22.76
CA VAL A 285 -12.39 8.25 23.65
C VAL A 285 -12.49 6.72 23.80
N ILE A 286 -12.16 5.97 22.75
CA ILE A 286 -12.20 4.50 22.77
C ILE A 286 -10.98 3.91 23.49
N CYS A 287 -9.77 4.34 23.11
CA CYS A 287 -8.54 3.64 23.48
C CYS A 287 -7.46 4.50 24.15
N GLY A 288 -7.75 5.77 24.44
CA GLY A 288 -6.79 6.73 25.01
C GLY A 288 -5.72 7.24 24.03
N SER A 289 -5.72 6.76 22.78
CA SER A 289 -4.78 7.17 21.73
C SER A 289 -5.49 7.90 20.60
N ARG A 290 -5.00 9.10 20.25
CA ARG A 290 -5.52 9.87 19.12
C ARG A 290 -5.33 9.17 17.77
N PHE A 291 -4.29 8.34 17.67
CA PHE A 291 -3.99 7.55 16.48
C PHE A 291 -4.53 6.11 16.58
N GLY A 292 -5.44 5.81 17.52
CA GLY A 292 -6.03 4.47 17.60
C GLY A 292 -5.11 3.34 18.08
N ARG A 293 -3.84 3.64 18.41
CA ARG A 293 -2.88 2.66 18.93
C ARG A 293 -3.43 1.96 20.16
N GLY A 294 -3.37 0.63 20.18
CA GLY A 294 -3.94 -0.16 21.27
C GLY A 294 -5.39 -0.58 21.07
N ALA A 295 -6.13 0.02 20.13
CA ALA A 295 -7.55 -0.28 19.96
C ALA A 295 -7.80 -1.75 19.58
N VAL A 296 -6.99 -2.31 18.67
CA VAL A 296 -7.15 -3.66 18.13
C VAL A 296 -6.05 -4.58 18.63
N ARG A 297 -6.40 -5.79 19.04
CA ARG A 297 -5.46 -6.84 19.51
C ARG A 297 -5.88 -8.21 19.00
N PRO A 298 -4.96 -9.15 18.76
CA PRO A 298 -5.35 -10.51 18.37
C PRO A 298 -6.36 -11.11 19.37
N GLY A 299 -7.46 -11.64 18.85
CA GLY A 299 -8.58 -12.17 19.63
C GLY A 299 -9.66 -11.15 20.02
N GLY A 300 -9.47 -9.86 19.76
CA GLY A 300 -10.49 -8.84 20.04
C GLY A 300 -10.00 -7.39 20.02
N VAL A 301 -10.27 -6.67 21.10
CA VAL A 301 -9.95 -5.24 21.24
C VAL A 301 -9.18 -5.02 22.53
N GLY A 302 -8.28 -4.03 22.55
CA GLY A 302 -7.56 -3.65 23.77
C GLY A 302 -8.46 -2.92 24.77
N PHE A 303 -9.52 -2.28 24.29
CA PHE A 303 -10.44 -1.47 25.07
C PHE A 303 -11.88 -1.73 24.65
N ALA A 304 -12.76 -1.95 25.62
CA ALA A 304 -14.19 -2.04 25.34
C ALA A 304 -14.77 -0.65 25.06
N CYS A 305 -15.78 -0.57 24.21
CA CYS A 305 -16.59 0.63 24.02
C CYS A 305 -17.94 0.42 24.71
N GLY A 306 -18.14 1.10 25.84
CA GLY A 306 -19.40 1.06 26.58
C GLY A 306 -20.44 2.02 26.01
N LYS A 307 -21.68 1.91 26.50
CA LYS A 307 -22.81 2.76 26.06
C LYS A 307 -22.51 4.25 26.18
N SER A 308 -21.91 4.71 27.29
CA SER A 308 -21.60 6.12 27.49
C SER A 308 -20.62 6.67 26.44
N GLN A 309 -19.58 5.90 26.11
CA GLN A 309 -18.64 6.25 25.04
C GLN A 309 -19.35 6.27 23.69
N ALA A 310 -20.21 5.28 23.41
CA ALA A 310 -20.97 5.24 22.17
C ALA A 310 -21.91 6.45 22.01
N ASP A 311 -22.64 6.82 23.07
CA ASP A 311 -23.52 7.99 23.08
C ASP A 311 -22.72 9.29 22.86
N GLU A 312 -21.54 9.42 23.48
CA GLU A 312 -20.64 10.54 23.25
C GLU A 312 -20.13 10.60 21.79
N LEU A 313 -19.69 9.46 21.24
CA LEU A 313 -19.22 9.37 19.86
C LEU A 313 -20.31 9.78 18.87
N LEU A 314 -21.55 9.33 19.06
CA LEU A 314 -22.69 9.69 18.20
C LEU A 314 -22.93 11.20 18.19
N ASN A 315 -22.93 11.85 19.36
CA ASN A 315 -23.11 13.30 19.44
C ASN A 315 -21.98 14.07 18.73
N ARG A 316 -20.72 13.64 18.92
CA ARG A 316 -19.57 14.26 18.28
C ARG A 316 -19.53 14.03 16.77
N LEU A 317 -19.92 12.84 16.31
CA LEU A 317 -20.01 12.50 14.89
C LEU A 317 -21.01 13.38 14.15
N GLU A 318 -22.17 13.65 14.75
CA GLU A 318 -23.19 14.50 14.11
C GLU A 318 -22.70 15.94 13.93
N ALA A 319 -22.03 16.51 14.93
CA ALA A 319 -21.41 17.82 14.83
C ALA A 319 -20.29 17.85 13.77
N ALA A 320 -19.37 16.89 13.81
CA ALA A 320 -18.27 16.79 12.86
C ALA A 320 -18.76 16.58 11.41
N ARG A 321 -19.85 15.84 11.22
CA ARG A 321 -20.50 15.63 9.92
C ARG A 321 -21.03 16.95 9.33
N ALA A 322 -21.71 17.75 10.14
CA ALA A 322 -22.22 19.05 9.71
C ALA A 322 -21.08 20.02 9.35
N ASP A 323 -20.05 20.09 10.19
CA ASP A 323 -18.87 20.91 9.95
C ASP A 323 -18.12 20.50 8.67
N LEU A 324 -17.94 19.19 8.47
CA LEU A 324 -17.26 18.66 7.29
C LEU A 324 -18.05 18.96 6.01
N ALA A 325 -19.37 18.77 6.04
CA ALA A 325 -20.22 19.07 4.89
C ALA A 325 -20.09 20.54 4.47
N ASN A 326 -20.11 21.47 5.42
CA ASN A 326 -19.93 22.90 5.15
C ASN A 326 -18.54 23.20 4.56
N ALA A 327 -17.48 22.64 5.14
CA ALA A 327 -16.11 22.88 4.67
C ALA A 327 -15.87 22.33 3.24
N VAL A 328 -16.49 21.20 2.93
CA VAL A 328 -16.38 20.53 1.63
C VAL A 328 -17.25 21.20 0.57
N GLU A 329 -18.47 21.64 0.92
CA GLU A 329 -19.32 22.42 0.02
C GLU A 329 -18.66 23.75 -0.36
N LEU A 330 -17.99 24.41 0.57
CA LEU A 330 -17.21 25.61 0.30
C LEU A 330 -16.07 25.36 -0.72
N LEU A 331 -15.39 24.21 -0.62
CA LEU A 331 -14.35 23.82 -1.56
C LEU A 331 -14.92 23.65 -2.98
N TRP A 332 -15.97 22.83 -3.12
CA TRP A 332 -16.53 22.47 -4.43
C TRP A 332 -17.32 23.59 -5.10
N SER A 333 -17.87 24.53 -4.33
CA SER A 333 -18.57 25.70 -4.86
C SER A 333 -17.63 26.81 -5.31
N THR A 334 -16.33 26.71 -5.05
CA THR A 334 -15.34 27.76 -5.39
C THR A 334 -14.79 27.56 -6.81
N PRO A 335 -15.07 28.46 -7.78
CA PRO A 335 -14.65 28.26 -9.17
C PRO A 335 -13.13 28.19 -9.37
N SER A 336 -12.35 28.96 -8.60
CA SER A 336 -10.89 28.93 -8.68
C SER A 336 -10.28 27.62 -8.20
N VAL A 337 -10.99 26.88 -7.33
CA VAL A 337 -10.59 25.54 -6.90
C VAL A 337 -10.92 24.54 -8.00
N MET A 338 -12.15 24.58 -8.52
CA MET A 338 -12.58 23.67 -9.58
C MET A 338 -11.68 23.76 -10.82
N ALA A 339 -11.28 24.97 -11.21
CA ALA A 339 -10.35 25.20 -12.32
C ALA A 339 -8.94 24.56 -12.14
N ARG A 340 -8.59 24.12 -10.92
CA ARG A 340 -7.30 23.45 -10.61
C ARG A 340 -7.44 21.93 -10.50
N LEU A 341 -8.66 21.41 -10.45
CA LEU A 341 -8.96 19.99 -10.23
C LEU A 341 -9.65 19.34 -11.44
N GLU A 342 -10.44 20.11 -12.17
CA GLU A 342 -11.09 19.67 -13.40
C GLU A 342 -10.04 19.36 -14.48
N ASP A 343 -10.27 18.26 -15.21
CA ASP A 343 -9.40 17.76 -16.28
C ASP A 343 -7.94 17.44 -15.90
N VAL A 344 -7.64 17.31 -14.60
CA VAL A 344 -6.31 16.94 -14.09
C VAL A 344 -6.29 15.49 -13.62
N GLY A 345 -5.21 14.76 -13.95
CA GLY A 345 -4.97 13.41 -13.41
C GLY A 345 -5.99 12.36 -13.85
N ILE A 346 -6.58 12.51 -15.04
CA ILE A 346 -7.58 11.60 -15.57
C ILE A 346 -6.97 10.21 -15.78
N VAL A 347 -7.53 9.20 -15.11
CA VAL A 347 -7.18 7.79 -15.31
C VAL A 347 -8.39 7.07 -15.89
N SER A 348 -8.20 6.46 -17.07
CA SER A 348 -9.26 5.67 -17.69
C SER A 348 -9.51 4.39 -16.88
N ARG A 349 -10.73 3.86 -16.95
CA ARG A 349 -11.07 2.56 -16.34
C ARG A 349 -10.15 1.43 -16.81
N GLU A 350 -9.78 1.46 -18.08
CA GLU A 350 -8.90 0.48 -18.71
C GLU A 350 -7.50 0.55 -18.08
N THR A 351 -6.89 1.74 -18.07
CA THR A 351 -5.59 1.98 -17.45
C THR A 351 -5.60 1.63 -15.95
N ALA A 352 -6.63 2.03 -15.20
CA ALA A 352 -6.77 1.69 -13.79
C ALA A 352 -6.81 0.18 -13.54
N ARG A 353 -7.40 -0.59 -14.44
CA ARG A 353 -7.43 -2.06 -14.39
C ARG A 353 -6.09 -2.66 -14.81
N GLU A 354 -5.50 -2.15 -15.87
CA GLU A 354 -4.22 -2.60 -16.42
C GLU A 354 -3.10 -2.52 -15.37
N ILE A 355 -2.95 -1.36 -14.73
CA ILE A 355 -1.92 -1.12 -13.70
C ILE A 355 -2.34 -1.60 -12.31
N GLY A 356 -3.56 -2.11 -12.16
CA GLY A 356 -4.02 -2.74 -10.92
C GLY A 356 -4.34 -1.77 -9.78
N LEU A 357 -4.82 -0.56 -10.07
CA LEU A 357 -5.20 0.41 -9.04
C LEU A 357 -6.25 -0.15 -8.07
N VAL A 358 -6.16 0.32 -6.82
CA VAL A 358 -7.11 0.02 -5.74
C VAL A 358 -7.52 1.30 -5.00
N GLY A 359 -8.44 1.19 -4.06
CA GLY A 359 -8.81 2.32 -3.19
C GLY A 359 -9.62 3.42 -3.89
N PRO A 360 -9.58 4.67 -3.37
CA PRO A 360 -10.34 5.79 -3.90
C PRO A 360 -10.08 6.10 -5.38
N ALA A 361 -8.80 6.12 -5.81
CA ALA A 361 -8.43 6.43 -7.19
C ALA A 361 -9.02 5.44 -8.20
N ALA A 362 -8.96 4.13 -7.89
CA ALA A 362 -9.57 3.11 -8.73
C ALA A 362 -11.10 3.26 -8.82
N ARG A 363 -11.78 3.60 -7.71
CA ARG A 363 -13.24 3.82 -7.70
C ARG A 363 -13.64 5.07 -8.49
N ALA A 364 -12.82 6.10 -8.49
CA ALA A 364 -13.04 7.33 -9.26
C ALA A 364 -12.92 7.11 -10.78
N SER A 365 -12.25 6.04 -11.21
CA SER A 365 -12.02 5.72 -12.63
C SER A 365 -13.18 4.93 -13.30
N GLY A 366 -14.31 4.72 -12.63
CA GLY A 366 -15.48 3.93 -13.10
C GLY A 366 -15.38 2.42 -12.90
#